data_AF-A0A3S0A1M0-F1
#
_entry.id   AF-A0A3S0A1M0-F1
#
_cell.length_a   1.000
_cell.length_b   1.000
_cell.length_c   1.000
_cell.angle_alpha   90.00
_cell.angle_beta   90.00
_cell.angle_gamma   90.00
#
_symmetry.space_group_name_H-M   'P 1'
#
loop_
_entity.id
_entity.type
_entity.pdbx_description
1 polymer ?
#
loop_
_entity_poly.entity_id
_entity_poly.type
_entity_poly.pdbx_seq_one_letter_code
_entity_poly.pdbx_strand_id
1 'polypeptide(L)'
;MPMYAMGQPQVHPKSWPVALLLAFFFGTLGVHNFYLGNTSRGVAQLVLTLIGWATSIILIGFFFLAVVGVWAFVEVILILLRSGSMAHDSQGVPLK
;
A
#
# COMPACT_ATOMS: atom_id res chain seq x y z
N MET A 1 35.00 -26.75 -9.54
CA MET A 1 34.32 -26.22 -8.33
C MET A 1 32.96 -25.70 -8.76
N PRO A 2 31.85 -26.39 -8.46
CA PRO A 2 30.52 -25.91 -8.82
C PRO A 2 30.19 -24.70 -7.95
N MET A 3 29.89 -23.57 -8.61
CA MET A 3 29.38 -22.37 -7.97
C MET A 3 28.07 -22.73 -7.29
N TYR A 4 28.00 -22.51 -5.98
CA TYR A 4 26.80 -22.58 -5.17
C TYR A 4 25.69 -21.77 -5.87
N ALA A 5 24.69 -22.46 -6.42
CA ALA A 5 23.44 -21.84 -6.79
C ALA A 5 22.77 -21.41 -5.48
N MET A 6 23.13 -20.22 -4.99
CA MET A 6 22.37 -19.53 -3.95
C MET A 6 20.93 -19.48 -4.46
N GLY A 7 20.06 -20.28 -3.85
CA GLY A 7 18.64 -20.27 -4.14
C GLY A 7 18.18 -18.84 -4.12
N GLN A 8 17.86 -18.31 -5.30
CA GLN A 8 17.24 -16.99 -5.40
C GLN A 8 16.04 -17.02 -4.46
N PRO A 9 15.91 -16.09 -3.51
CA PRO A 9 14.70 -16.01 -2.70
C PRO A 9 13.54 -16.06 -3.68
N GLN A 10 12.66 -17.05 -3.50
CA GLN A 10 11.52 -17.26 -4.39
C GLN A 10 10.58 -16.08 -4.16
N VAL A 11 10.83 -14.96 -4.85
CA VAL A 11 10.01 -13.77 -4.73
C VAL A 11 8.74 -14.04 -5.52
N HIS A 12 7.74 -14.56 -4.80
CA HIS A 12 6.47 -14.91 -5.40
C HIS A 12 5.82 -13.62 -5.92
N PRO A 13 5.51 -13.51 -7.23
CA PRO A 13 4.84 -12.34 -7.77
C PRO A 13 3.51 -12.14 -7.06
N LYS A 14 3.30 -10.98 -6.44
CA LYS A 14 2.03 -10.68 -5.78
C LYS A 14 0.94 -10.39 -6.79
N SER A 15 -0.28 -10.80 -6.47
CA SER A 15 -1.42 -10.72 -7.36
C SER A 15 -1.94 -9.29 -7.43
N TRP A 16 -1.92 -8.71 -8.63
CA TRP A 16 -2.44 -7.37 -8.87
C TRP A 16 -3.92 -7.21 -8.48
N PRO A 17 -4.84 -8.16 -8.81
CA PRO A 17 -6.25 -8.01 -8.46
C PRO A 17 -6.48 -7.98 -6.94
N VAL A 18 -5.66 -8.72 -6.19
CA VAL A 18 -5.73 -8.75 -4.72
C VAL A 18 -5.29 -7.41 -4.13
N ALA A 19 -4.22 -6.82 -4.67
CA ALA A 19 -3.78 -5.48 -4.28
C ALA A 19 -4.85 -4.42 -4.56
N LEU A 20 -5.50 -4.49 -5.73
CA LEU A 20 -6.60 -3.60 -6.10
C LEU A 20 -7.82 -3.75 -5.16
N LEU A 21 -8.21 -5.00 -4.87
CA LEU A 21 -9.32 -5.29 -3.97
C LEU A 21 -9.05 -4.76 -2.56
N LEU A 22 -7.83 -5.01 -2.04
CA LEU A 22 -7.39 -4.47 -0.76
C LEU A 22 -7.40 -2.94 -0.75
N ALA A 23 -6.93 -2.31 -1.82
CA ALA A 23 -6.90 -0.85 -1.91
C ALA A 23 -8.32 -0.25 -2.00
N PHE A 24 -9.26 -0.93 -2.67
CA PHE A 24 -10.63 -0.46 -2.79
C PHE A 24 -11.42 -0.57 -1.46
N PHE A 25 -11.33 -1.71 -0.76
CA PHE A 25 -12.06 -1.93 0.49
C PHE A 25 -11.36 -1.36 1.73
N PHE A 26 -10.03 -1.36 1.74
CA PHE A 26 -9.19 -1.01 2.90
C PHE A 26 -8.17 0.09 2.59
N GLY A 27 -8.38 0.87 1.53
CA GLY A 27 -7.44 1.91 1.10
C GLY A 27 -7.16 2.98 2.16
N THR A 28 -8.19 3.41 2.89
CA THR A 28 -8.05 4.39 3.98
C THR A 28 -7.34 3.83 5.21
N LEU A 29 -7.26 2.50 5.36
CA LEU A 29 -6.47 1.83 6.39
C LEU A 29 -5.02 1.54 5.94
N GLY A 30 -4.75 1.59 4.63
CA GLY A 30 -3.42 1.33 4.06
C GLY A 30 -3.04 -0.14 3.94
N VAL A 31 -4.00 -1.08 4.05
CA VAL A 31 -3.74 -2.54 4.05
C VAL A 31 -3.06 -3.01 2.76
N HIS A 32 -3.39 -2.41 1.62
CA HIS A 32 -2.74 -2.68 0.33
C HIS A 32 -1.25 -2.36 0.32
N ASN A 33 -0.82 -1.33 1.05
CA ASN A 33 0.59 -0.97 1.16
C ASN A 33 1.39 -2.03 1.95
N PHE A 34 0.79 -2.65 2.97
CA PHE A 34 1.40 -3.81 3.64
C PHE A 34 1.50 -5.03 2.71
N TYR A 35 0.47 -5.27 1.89
CA TYR A 35 0.50 -6.35 0.89
C TYR A 35 1.61 -6.11 -0.12
N LEU A 36 1.77 -4.89 -0.64
CA LEU A 36 2.82 -4.49 -1.57
C LEU A 36 4.22 -4.32 -0.94
N GLY A 37 4.38 -4.70 0.34
CA GLY A 37 5.65 -4.60 1.08
C GLY A 37 6.10 -3.16 1.39
N ASN A 38 5.27 -2.17 1.10
CA ASN A 38 5.46 -0.75 1.44
C ASN A 38 5.01 -0.47 2.88
N THR A 39 5.58 -1.20 3.85
CA THR A 39 5.18 -1.15 5.27
C THR A 39 5.25 0.26 5.85
N SER A 40 6.24 1.07 5.46
CA SER A 40 6.36 2.46 5.92
C SER A 40 5.16 3.32 5.53
N ARG A 41 4.68 3.19 4.28
CA ARG A 41 3.49 3.90 3.77
C ARG A 41 2.21 3.41 4.45
N GLY A 42 2.08 2.08 4.57
CA GLY A 42 0.93 1.47 5.25
C GLY A 42 0.82 1.89 6.72
N VAL A 43 1.94 1.89 7.46
CA VAL A 43 1.98 2.37 8.86
C VAL A 43 1.65 3.85 8.94
N ALA A 44 2.19 4.69 8.05
CA ALA A 44 1.89 6.12 8.02
C ALA A 44 0.39 6.38 7.79
N GLN A 45 -0.24 5.69 6.83
CA GLN A 45 -1.69 5.79 6.59
C GLN A 45 -2.49 5.32 7.81
N LEU A 46 -2.14 4.18 8.41
CA LEU A 46 -2.85 3.66 9.58
C LEU A 46 -2.77 4.64 10.76
N VAL A 47 -1.60 5.18 11.04
CA VAL A 47 -1.39 6.15 12.12
C VAL A 47 -2.14 7.45 11.85
N LEU A 48 -2.08 7.98 10.62
CA LEU A 48 -2.84 9.19 10.25
C LEU A 48 -4.34 8.98 10.32
N THR A 49 -4.85 7.80 9.93
CA THR A 49 -6.27 7.47 10.04
C THR A 49 -6.68 7.36 11.50
N LEU A 50 -5.88 6.72 12.37
CA LEU A 50 -6.15 6.64 13.80
C LEU A 50 -6.11 8.03 14.47
N ILE A 51 -5.12 8.86 14.16
CA ILE A 51 -5.03 10.24 14.67
C ILE A 51 -6.18 11.08 14.13
N GLY A 52 -6.53 10.94 12.84
CA GLY A 52 -7.66 11.60 12.22
C GLY A 52 -8.98 11.25 12.90
N TRP A 53 -9.20 9.99 13.23
CA TRP A 53 -10.37 9.56 14.01
C TRP A 53 -10.32 10.10 15.44
N ALA A 54 -9.18 10.05 16.14
CA ALA A 54 -9.06 10.56 17.50
C ALA A 54 -9.27 12.08 17.60
N THR A 55 -8.74 12.84 16.64
CA THR A 55 -8.87 14.31 16.56
C THR A 55 -10.16 14.75 15.89
N SER A 56 -10.97 13.84 15.33
CA SER A 56 -12.27 14.16 14.73
C SER A 56 -13.26 14.71 15.75
N ILE A 57 -13.08 14.38 17.04
CA ILE A 57 -13.84 14.91 18.17
C ILE A 57 -13.78 16.45 18.22
N ILE A 58 -12.67 17.04 17.77
CA ILE A 58 -12.44 18.50 17.76
C ILE A 58 -12.68 19.07 16.34
N LEU A 59 -13.33 18.32 15.44
CA LEU A 59 -13.54 18.63 14.02
C LEU A 59 -12.26 18.74 13.16
N ILE A 60 -11.09 18.94 13.76
CA ILE A 60 -9.78 19.02 13.07
C ILE A 60 -9.44 17.70 12.37
N GLY A 61 -9.82 16.57 12.96
CA GLY A 61 -9.55 15.24 12.39
C GLY A 61 -10.16 14.99 11.01
N PHE A 62 -11.24 15.69 10.64
CA PHE A 62 -11.81 15.60 9.29
C PHE A 62 -10.82 16.03 8.20
N PHE A 63 -9.96 17.01 8.47
CA PHE A 63 -8.93 17.43 7.53
C PHE A 63 -7.91 16.31 7.29
N PHE A 64 -7.45 15.66 8.35
CA PHE A 64 -6.52 14.52 8.25
C PHE A 64 -7.15 13.34 7.52
N LEU A 65 -8.41 13.00 7.82
CA LEU A 65 -9.13 11.94 7.13
C LEU A 65 -9.34 12.25 5.63
N ALA A 66 -9.60 13.51 5.28
CA ALA A 66 -9.71 13.93 3.89
C ALA A 66 -8.37 13.78 3.14
N VAL A 67 -7.25 14.19 3.76
CA VAL A 67 -5.90 14.02 3.20
C VAL A 67 -5.58 12.54 2.98
N VAL A 68 -5.85 11.68 3.96
CA VAL A 68 -5.64 10.23 3.81
C VAL A 68 -6.57 9.64 2.75
N GLY A 69 -7.82 10.10 2.67
CA GLY A 69 -8.77 9.69 1.64
C GLY A 69 -8.28 10.01 0.23
N VAL A 70 -7.78 11.23 -0.01
CA VAL A 70 -7.19 11.61 -1.30
C VAL A 70 -5.94 10.78 -1.61
N TRP A 71 -5.06 10.57 -0.63
CA TRP A 71 -3.88 9.72 -0.79
C TRP A 71 -4.26 8.29 -1.16
N ALA A 72 -5.17 7.66 -0.42
CA ALA A 72 -5.67 6.31 -0.70
C ALA A 72 -6.31 6.22 -2.10
N PHE A 73 -7.06 7.23 -2.51
CA PHE A 73 -7.67 7.29 -3.85
C PHE A 73 -6.61 7.33 -4.96
N VAL A 74 -5.57 8.17 -4.80
CA VAL A 74 -4.45 8.22 -5.75
C VAL A 74 -3.76 6.86 -5.85
N GLU A 75 -3.53 6.17 -4.72
CA GLU A 75 -2.91 4.85 -4.73
C GLU A 75 -3.77 3.78 -5.41
N VAL A 76 -5.09 3.80 -5.20
CA VAL A 76 -6.03 2.93 -5.93
C VAL A 76 -5.91 3.14 -7.44
N ILE A 77 -5.89 4.40 -7.91
CA ILE A 77 -5.72 4.72 -9.32
C ILE A 77 -4.35 4.26 -9.84
N LEU A 78 -3.27 4.45 -9.08
CA LEU A 78 -1.93 4.01 -9.47
C LEU A 78 -1.82 2.48 -9.58
N ILE A 79 -2.43 1.75 -8.65
CA ILE A 79 -2.54 0.28 -8.73
C ILE A 79 -3.38 -0.08 -9.96
N LEU A 80 -4.54 0.54 -10.16
CA LEU A 80 -5.43 0.26 -11.28
C LEU A 80 -4.74 0.44 -12.64
N LEU A 81 -3.99 1.53 -12.79
CA LEU A 81 -3.26 1.85 -14.01
C LEU A 81 -1.93 1.09 -14.14
N ARG A 82 -1.55 0.30 -13.13
CA ARG A 82 -0.23 -0.35 -13.01
C ARG A 82 0.90 0.64 -13.32
N SER A 83 0.78 1.86 -12.80
CA SER A 83 1.57 3.02 -13.19
C SER A 83 2.49 3.48 -12.05
N GLY A 84 3.69 3.94 -12.41
CA GLY A 84 4.67 4.51 -11.48
C GLY A 84 5.22 3.51 -10.44
N SER A 85 5.38 3.97 -9.20
CA SER A 85 6.01 3.16 -8.13
C SER A 85 5.21 1.92 -7.71
N MET A 86 3.95 1.80 -8.13
CA MET A 86 3.05 0.69 -7.75
C MET A 86 2.98 -0.43 -8.80
N ALA A 87 3.72 -0.31 -9.91
CA ALA A 87 3.88 -1.39 -10.88
C ALA A 87 4.71 -2.56 -10.33
N HIS A 88 5.55 -2.28 -9.32
CA HIS A 88 6.44 -3.22 -8.66
C HIS A 88 6.17 -3.23 -7.14
N ASP A 89 6.28 -4.40 -6.52
CA ASP A 89 6.37 -4.57 -5.07
C ASP A 89 7.63 -3.84 -4.54
N SER A 90 7.69 -3.58 -3.23
CA SER A 90 8.90 -3.18 -2.48
C SER A 90 10.17 -3.96 -2.83
N GLN A 91 10.03 -5.21 -3.28
CA GLN A 91 11.12 -6.10 -3.72
C GLN A 91 11.49 -5.92 -5.20
N GLY A 92 10.92 -4.94 -5.90
CA GLY A 92 11.14 -4.70 -7.32
C GLY A 92 10.50 -5.77 -8.22
N VAL A 93 9.57 -6.58 -7.71
CA VAL A 93 8.91 -7.64 -8.49
C VAL A 93 7.61 -7.11 -9.09
N PRO A 94 7.40 -7.27 -10.41
CA PRO A 94 6.18 -6.82 -11.05
C PRO A 94 4.99 -7.64 -10.54
N LEU A 95 3.88 -6.95 -10.27
CA LEU A 95 2.63 -7.60 -9.88
C LEU A 95 2.11 -8.48 -11.02
N LYS A 96 1.63 -9.70 -10.73
CA LYS A 96 1.10 -10.66 -11.71
C LYS A 96 -0.41 -10.52 -11.90
#